data_AF-A0A2W5YQP5-F1
#
_entry.id   AF-A0A2W5YQP5-F1
#
_cell.length_a   1.000
_cell.length_b   1.000
_cell.length_c   1.000
_cell.angle_alpha   90.00
_cell.angle_beta   90.00
_cell.angle_gamma   90.00
#
_symmetry.space_group_name_H-M   'P 1'
#
loop_
_entity.id
_entity.type
_entity.pdbx_description
1 polymer ?
#
loop_
_entity_poly.entity_id
_entity_poly.type
_entity_poly.pdbx_seq_one_letter_code
_entity_poly.pdbx_strand_id
1 'polypeptide(L)' 'MADASLESQIDKIRREIEEHGESTVGCEELSVLCPGAALHSSRWDAIAQIAIGERWAFTLLPDESVSFKNL' A
#
# COMPACT_ATOMS: atom_id res chain seq x y z
N MET A 1 18.19 2.97 10.45
CA MET A 1 17.64 1.61 10.63
C MET A 1 16.13 1.70 10.59
N ALA A 2 15.60 2.02 9.42
CA ALA A 2 14.19 2.05 9.06
C ALA A 2 14.25 1.65 7.57
N ASP A 3 13.83 0.46 7.16
CA ASP A 3 12.44 0.23 6.79
C ASP A 3 12.13 -1.26 6.53
N ALA A 4 12.77 -2.19 7.25
CA ALA A 4 12.55 -3.64 7.02
C ALA A 4 11.06 -4.05 7.12
N SER A 5 10.26 -3.31 7.88
CA SER A 5 8.81 -3.52 8.00
C SER A 5 8.03 -3.09 6.75
N LEU A 6 8.49 -2.04 6.06
CA LEU A 6 7.86 -1.53 4.84
C LEU A 6 8.18 -2.44 3.66
N GLU A 7 9.45 -2.81 3.48
CA GLU A 7 9.84 -3.77 2.44
C GLU A 7 9.11 -5.11 2.61
N SER A 8 8.99 -5.59 3.87
CA SER A 8 8.23 -6.82 4.15
C SER A 8 6.75 -6.71 3.82
N GLN A 9 6.14 -5.53 3.97
CA GLN A 9 4.75 -5.32 3.59
C GLN A 9 4.56 -5.19 2.08
N ILE A 10 5.45 -4.49 1.40
CA ILE A 10 5.42 -4.40 -0.07
C ILE A 10 5.58 -5.80 -0.66
N ASP A 11 6.48 -6.64 -0.13
CA ASP A 11 6.64 -8.04 -0.59
C ASP A 11 5.37 -8.87 -0.35
N LYS A 12 4.70 -8.68 0.80
CA LYS A 12 3.40 -9.31 1.08
C LYS A 12 2.35 -8.90 0.03
N ILE A 13 2.20 -7.60 -0.21
CA ILE A 13 1.23 -7.06 -1.18
C ILE A 13 1.54 -7.58 -2.58
N ARG A 14 2.82 -7.60 -2.96
CA ARG A 14 3.27 -8.14 -4.25
C ARG A 14 2.84 -9.60 -4.42
N ARG A 15 3.10 -10.44 -3.42
CA ARG A 15 2.70 -11.86 -3.44
C ARG A 15 1.19 -12.02 -3.57
N GLU A 16 0.42 -11.27 -2.79
CA GLU A 16 -1.05 -11.32 -2.86
C GLU A 16 -1.56 -10.90 -4.25
N ILE A 17 -0.98 -9.87 -4.87
CA ILE A 17 -1.30 -9.48 -6.24
C ILE A 17 -0.89 -10.58 -7.25
N GLU A 18 0.25 -11.22 -7.06
CA GLU A 18 0.70 -12.32 -7.94
C GLU A 18 -0.18 -13.58 -7.80
N GLU A 19 -0.64 -13.90 -6.59
CA GLU A 19 -1.45 -15.09 -6.30
C GLU A 19 -2.94 -14.89 -6.58
N HIS A 20 -3.48 -13.71 -6.31
CA HIS A 20 -4.92 -13.43 -6.36
C HIS A 20 -5.32 -12.38 -7.41
N GLY A 21 -4.36 -11.70 -8.03
CA GLY A 21 -4.60 -10.62 -9.00
C GLY A 21 -4.83 -9.25 -8.37
N GLU A 22 -5.14 -9.20 -7.08
CA GLU A 22 -5.28 -7.98 -6.28
C GLU A 22 -4.90 -8.26 -4.81
N SER A 23 -4.56 -7.20 -4.08
CA SER A 23 -4.30 -7.22 -2.64
C SER A 23 -5.07 -6.09 -1.99
N THR A 24 -5.83 -6.37 -0.93
CA THR A 24 -6.54 -5.35 -0.16
C THR A 24 -5.82 -5.09 1.16
N VAL A 25 -5.44 -3.84 1.38
CA VAL A 25 -4.63 -3.42 2.53
C VAL A 25 -5.46 -2.52 3.42
N GLY A 26 -5.60 -2.91 4.69
CA GLY A 26 -6.35 -2.15 5.68
C GLY A 26 -5.62 -0.91 6.19
N CYS A 27 -6.34 -0.04 6.90
CA CYS A 27 -5.81 1.21 7.44
C CYS A 27 -4.59 1.00 8.39
N GLU A 28 -4.58 -0.07 9.18
CA GLU A 28 -3.46 -0.43 10.05
C GLU A 28 -2.20 -0.81 9.25
N GLU A 29 -2.37 -1.60 8.19
CA GLU A 29 -1.26 -1.98 7.32
C GLU A 29 -0.75 -0.80 6.49
N LEU A 30 -1.64 0.06 6.01
CA LEU A 30 -1.28 1.32 5.35
C LEU A 30 -0.48 2.26 6.27
N SER A 31 -0.71 2.20 7.59
CA SER A 31 0.03 3.01 8.56
C SER A 31 1.49 2.58 8.69
N VAL A 32 1.79 1.31 8.42
CA VAL A 32 3.16 0.78 8.36
C VAL A 32 3.82 1.07 7.01
N LEU A 33 3.04 1.18 5.93
CA LEU A 33 3.51 1.69 4.63
C LEU A 33 3.83 3.18 4.64
N CYS A 34 3.24 3.94 5.56
CA CYS A 34 3.39 5.40 5.64
C CYS A 34 3.62 5.87 7.09
N PRO A 35 4.75 5.49 7.72
CA PRO A 35 5.04 5.86 9.10
C PRO A 35 5.31 7.38 9.16
N GLY A 36 4.33 8.14 9.68
CA GLY A 36 4.46 9.59 9.88
C GLY A 36 3.55 10.45 9.01
N ALA A 37 2.74 9.86 8.12
CA ALA A 37 1.66 10.56 7.45
C ALA A 37 0.46 10.77 8.39
N ALA A 38 0.65 11.58 9.44
CA ALA A 38 -0.41 11.95 10.39
C ALA A 38 -1.51 12.82 9.74
N LEU A 39 -1.27 13.33 8.53
CA LEU A 39 -2.23 14.08 7.72
C LEU A 39 -2.75 13.18 6.59
N HIS A 40 -4.06 12.99 6.51
CA HIS A 40 -4.74 12.15 5.52
C HIS A 40 -4.26 12.41 4.08
N SER A 41 -3.96 13.66 3.72
CA SER A 41 -3.45 14.02 2.40
C SER A 41 -2.07 13.41 2.10
N SER A 42 -1.12 13.51 3.04
CA SER A 42 0.23 12.97 2.87
C SER A 42 0.27 11.45 2.79
N ARG A 43 -0.73 10.77 3.35
CA ARG A 43 -0.85 9.30 3.27
C ARG A 43 -1.14 8.85 1.85
N TRP A 44 -2.02 9.55 1.14
CA TRP A 44 -2.38 9.21 -0.24
C TRP A 44 -1.22 9.46 -1.21
N ASP A 45 -0.48 10.55 -1.02
CA ASP A 45 0.73 10.83 -1.82
C ASP A 45 1.77 9.72 -1.68
N ALA A 46 2.01 9.24 -0.45
CA ALA A 46 2.95 8.15 -0.21
C ALA A 46 2.48 6.81 -0.80
N ILE A 47 1.19 6.47 -0.65
CA ILE A 47 0.59 5.29 -1.29
C ILE A 47 0.71 5.36 -2.81
N ALA A 48 0.43 6.53 -3.40
CA ALA A 48 0.56 6.74 -4.83
C ALA A 48 2.01 6.57 -5.31
N GLN A 49 3.00 7.07 -4.56
CA GLN A 49 4.41 6.88 -4.89
C GLN A 49 4.83 5.40 -4.86
N ILE A 50 4.37 4.64 -3.86
CA ILE A 50 4.62 3.19 -3.78
C ILE A 50 3.99 2.49 -4.99
N ALA A 51 2.71 2.77 -5.26
CA ALA A 51 2.00 2.18 -6.39
C ALA A 51 2.65 2.51 -7.74
N ILE A 52 3.12 3.75 -7.93
CA ILE A 52 3.86 4.16 -9.13
C ILE A 52 5.18 3.39 -9.25
N GLY A 53 5.93 3.25 -8.15
CA GLY A 53 7.20 2.51 -8.13
C GLY A 53 7.04 1.04 -8.47
N GLU A 54 5.98 0.41 -7.94
CA GLU A 54 5.67 -1.00 -8.12
C GLU A 54 4.85 -1.31 -9.38
N ARG A 55 4.42 -0.27 -10.13
CA ARG A 55 3.52 -0.37 -11.29
C ARG A 55 2.18 -1.01 -10.92
N TRP A 56 1.61 -0.58 -9.80
CA TRP A 56 0.29 -0.96 -9.35
C TRP A 56 -0.72 0.15 -9.58
N ALA A 57 -1.96 -0.24 -9.90
CA ALA A 57 -3.12 0.61 -9.73
C ALA A 57 -3.66 0.42 -8.32
N PHE A 58 -4.09 1.50 -7.69
CA PHE A 58 -4.73 1.44 -6.38
C PHE A 58 -6.15 2.00 -6.45
N THR A 59 -7.07 1.40 -5.71
CA THR A 59 -8.46 1.83 -5.57
C THR A 59 -8.78 2.02 -4.10
N LEU A 60 -9.32 3.19 -3.80
CA LEU A 60 -9.83 3.58 -2.49
C LEU A 60 -11.19 2.92 -2.25
N LEU A 61 -11.28 2.10 -1.21
CA LEU A 61 -12.52 1.44 -0.82
C LEU A 61 -13.25 2.24 0.28
N PRO A 62 -14.58 2.09 0.39
CA PRO A 62 -15.40 2.88 1.33
C PRO A 62 -15.17 2.55 2.82
N ASP A 63 -14.49 1.44 3.12
CA ASP A 63 -14.05 1.04 4.46
C ASP A 63 -12.66 1.61 4.83
N GLU A 64 -12.19 2.60 4.06
CA GLU A 64 -10.85 3.23 4.18
C GLU A 64 -9.68 2.29 3.88
N SER A 65 -9.95 1.10 3.33
CA SER A 65 -8.93 0.20 2.80
C SER A 65 -8.54 0.57 1.36
N VAL A 66 -7.43 0.00 0.90
CA VAL A 66 -6.91 0.22 -0.45
C VAL A 66 -6.70 -1.13 -1.13
N SER A 67 -7.34 -1.31 -2.29
CA SER A 67 -7.05 -2.44 -3.17
C SER A 67 -5.96 -2.05 -4.15
N PHE A 68 -4.87 -2.81 -4.18
CA PHE A 68 -3.79 -2.73 -5.15
C PHE A 68 -3.91 -3.86 -6.17
N LYS A 69 -3.59 -3.56 -7.42
CA LYS A 69 -3.56 -4.53 -8.53
C LYS A 69 -2.44 -4.16 -9.50
N ASN A 70 -1.92 -5.14 -10.24
CA ASN A 70 -0.94 -4.85 -11.31
C ASN A 70 -1.58 -3.98 -12.41
N LEU A 71 -0.81 -3.03 -12.94
CA LEU A 71 -1.13 -2.27 -14.15
C LEU A 71 -0.91 -3.09 -15.43
#